data_AF-A0A5C6YKY5-F1
#
_entry.id   AF-A0A5C6YKY5-F1
#
_cell.length_a   1.000
_cell.length_b   1.000
_cell.length_c   1.000
_cell.angle_alpha   90.00
_cell.angle_beta   90.00
_cell.angle_gamma   90.00
#
_symmetry.space_group_name_H-M   'P 1'
#
loop_
_entity.id
_entity.type
_entity.pdbx_description
1 polymer ?
#
loop_
_entity_poly.entity_id
_entity_poly.type
_entity_poly.pdbx_seq_one_letter_code
_entity_poly.pdbx_strand_id
1 'polypeptide(L)'
;MTKLSSTVDIKKLTELIKNQQRIEIADFVYERFNERYLYPINQLNPKSKHGFSIMAISCIMIESFQSFKSGYDTTDGISRKTFSKFLSSEPEYIDFKGFENDFYFNVRCGILHQSETTNGWKIIREGKIFDKKTKK
;
A
#
# COMPACT_ATOMS: atom_id res chain seq x y z
N MET A 1 14.69 18.10 -16.40
CA MET A 1 14.61 17.91 -14.94
C MET A 1 13.64 16.78 -14.68
N THR A 2 14.07 15.72 -13.98
CA THR A 2 13.22 14.54 -13.73
C THR A 2 12.13 14.88 -12.73
N LYS A 3 10.86 14.86 -13.19
CA LYS A 3 9.69 15.06 -12.33
C LYS A 3 9.38 13.79 -11.55
N LEU A 4 9.08 13.93 -10.25
CA LEU A 4 8.68 12.83 -9.37
C LEU A 4 7.15 12.75 -9.23
N SER A 5 6.48 13.88 -9.39
CA SER A 5 5.02 14.07 -9.50
C SER A 5 4.75 15.32 -10.36
N SER A 6 3.49 15.75 -10.51
CA SER A 6 3.18 16.94 -11.31
C SER A 6 3.82 18.23 -10.75
N THR A 7 3.87 18.37 -9.42
CA THR A 7 4.36 19.58 -8.74
C THR A 7 5.76 19.47 -8.15
N VAL A 8 6.30 18.26 -7.99
CA VAL A 8 7.61 18.03 -7.33
C VAL A 8 8.60 17.33 -8.25
N ASP A 9 9.78 17.93 -8.38
CA ASP A 9 10.96 17.33 -9.00
C ASP A 9 12.02 16.93 -7.94
N ILE A 10 13.11 16.31 -8.40
CA ILE A 10 14.20 15.86 -7.51
C ILE A 10 14.78 17.02 -6.68
N LYS A 11 15.04 18.19 -7.28
CA LYS A 11 15.67 19.32 -6.59
C LYS A 11 14.73 19.82 -5.49
N LYS A 12 13.44 19.99 -5.81
CA LYS A 12 12.45 20.42 -4.84
C LYS A 12 12.32 19.43 -3.69
N LEU A 13 12.25 18.12 -3.97
CA LEU A 13 12.18 17.11 -2.92
C LEU A 13 13.42 17.15 -2.00
N THR A 14 14.62 17.29 -2.57
CA THR A 14 15.86 17.41 -1.77
C THR A 14 15.81 18.62 -0.83
N GLU A 15 15.30 19.76 -1.29
CA GLU A 15 15.12 20.96 -0.46
C GLU A 15 14.11 20.71 0.68
N LEU A 16 12.95 20.10 0.38
CA LEU A 16 11.95 19.75 1.39
C LEU A 16 12.52 18.84 2.48
N ILE A 17 13.28 17.81 2.09
CA ILE A 17 13.94 16.88 3.02
C ILE A 17 14.98 17.61 3.88
N LYS A 18 15.85 18.41 3.26
CA LYS A 18 16.89 19.18 3.97
C LYS A 18 16.30 20.12 5.02
N ASN A 19 15.16 20.74 4.69
CA ASN A 19 14.47 21.69 5.56
C ASN A 19 13.46 21.02 6.52
N GLN A 20 13.35 19.69 6.48
CA GLN A 20 12.40 18.90 7.30
C GLN A 20 10.94 19.37 7.16
N GLN A 21 10.54 19.75 5.95
CA GLN A 21 9.20 20.21 5.61
C GLN A 21 8.21 19.04 5.53
N ARG A 22 7.84 18.51 6.70
CA ARG A 22 7.12 17.22 6.81
C ARG A 22 5.74 17.23 6.15
N ILE A 23 5.02 18.35 6.21
CA ILE A 23 3.68 18.47 5.62
C ILE A 23 3.80 18.37 4.10
N GLU A 24 4.71 19.14 3.52
CA GLU A 24 4.93 19.19 2.08
C GLU A 24 5.50 17.87 1.54
N ILE A 25 6.30 17.16 2.34
CA ILE A 25 6.74 15.79 2.01
C ILE A 25 5.55 14.83 2.00
N ALA A 26 4.62 14.94 2.97
CA ALA A 26 3.42 14.12 2.99
C ALA A 26 2.51 14.42 1.79
N ASP A 27 2.33 15.70 1.45
CA ASP A 27 1.58 16.13 0.27
C ASP A 27 2.19 15.59 -1.01
N PHE A 28 3.52 15.61 -1.13
CA PHE A 28 4.24 14.99 -2.26
C PHE A 28 3.97 13.48 -2.35
N VAL A 29 4.06 12.75 -1.24
CA VAL A 29 3.81 11.30 -1.22
C VAL A 29 2.36 11.01 -1.65
N TYR A 30 1.41 11.78 -1.13
CA TYR A 30 0.01 11.66 -1.53
C TYR A 30 -0.20 11.97 -3.01
N GLU A 31 0.33 13.08 -3.52
CA GLU A 31 0.22 13.47 -4.93
C GLU A 31 0.77 12.37 -5.84
N ARG A 32 1.97 11.85 -5.53
CA ARG A 32 2.60 10.76 -6.28
C ARG A 32 1.73 9.51 -6.33
N PHE A 33 1.13 9.12 -5.20
CA PHE A 33 0.23 7.95 -5.16
C PHE A 33 -1.10 8.23 -5.85
N ASN A 34 -1.62 9.44 -5.72
CA ASN A 34 -2.86 9.83 -6.35
C ASN A 34 -2.73 9.78 -7.87
N GLU A 35 -1.73 10.46 -8.44
CA GLU A 35 -1.52 10.53 -9.89
C GLU A 35 -1.30 9.15 -10.52
N ARG A 36 -0.50 8.31 -9.87
CA ARG A 36 -0.05 7.04 -10.45
C ARG A 36 -1.03 5.89 -10.25
N TYR A 37 -1.81 5.94 -9.17
CA TYR A 37 -2.58 4.77 -8.71
C TYR A 37 -4.02 5.10 -8.35
N LEU A 38 -4.25 6.02 -7.39
CA LEU A 38 -5.60 6.25 -6.86
C LEU A 38 -6.52 6.93 -7.89
N TYR A 39 -6.04 7.95 -8.59
CA TYR A 39 -6.82 8.63 -9.62
C TYR A 39 -7.23 7.66 -10.74
N PRO A 40 -6.32 6.85 -11.34
CA PRO A 40 -6.71 5.81 -12.29
C PRO A 40 -7.76 4.83 -11.74
N ILE A 41 -7.62 4.35 -10.49
CA ILE A 41 -8.60 3.47 -9.86
C ILE A 41 -9.97 4.15 -9.75
N ASN A 42 -9.99 5.43 -9.37
CA ASN A 42 -11.22 6.20 -9.23
C ASN A 42 -11.93 6.47 -10.57
N GLN A 43 -11.23 6.33 -11.70
CA GLN A 43 -11.84 6.39 -13.04
C GLN A 43 -12.51 5.07 -13.46
N LEU A 44 -12.30 3.97 -12.72
CA LEU A 44 -12.92 2.70 -13.04
C LEU A 44 -14.43 2.74 -12.76
N ASN A 45 -15.20 1.97 -13.53
CA ASN A 45 -16.62 1.81 -13.26
C ASN A 45 -16.81 1.12 -11.89
N PRO A 46 -17.42 1.79 -10.90
CA PRO A 46 -17.56 1.22 -9.56
C PRO A 46 -18.46 -0.01 -9.53
N LYS A 47 -19.30 -0.25 -10.55
CA LYS A 47 -20.14 -1.45 -10.64
C LYS A 47 -19.34 -2.69 -11.06
N SER A 48 -18.22 -2.51 -11.75
CA SER A 48 -17.36 -3.61 -12.21
C SER A 48 -16.58 -4.28 -11.08
N LYS A 49 -16.17 -5.54 -11.28
CA LYS A 49 -15.41 -6.33 -10.29
C LYS A 49 -13.90 -6.16 -10.48
N HIS A 50 -13.32 -5.09 -9.91
CA HIS A 50 -11.88 -4.78 -10.01
C HIS A 50 -11.06 -5.12 -8.75
N GLY A 51 -11.61 -5.92 -7.83
CA GLY A 51 -11.04 -6.14 -6.50
C GLY A 51 -9.59 -6.65 -6.49
N PHE A 52 -9.22 -7.58 -7.36
CA PHE A 52 -7.84 -8.08 -7.44
C PHE A 52 -6.87 -7.01 -7.94
N SER A 53 -7.23 -6.25 -8.97
CA SER A 53 -6.40 -5.16 -9.48
C SER A 53 -6.20 -4.06 -8.44
N ILE A 54 -7.28 -3.65 -7.76
CA ILE A 54 -7.23 -2.63 -6.71
C ILE A 54 -6.38 -3.13 -5.54
N MET A 55 -6.51 -4.39 -5.13
CA MET A 55 -5.72 -4.95 -4.03
C MET A 55 -4.24 -5.11 -4.41
N ALA A 56 -3.92 -5.52 -5.64
CA ALA A 56 -2.55 -5.59 -6.12
C ALA A 56 -1.86 -4.22 -6.01
N ILE A 57 -2.53 -3.17 -6.48
CA ILE A 57 -2.05 -1.79 -6.39
C ILE A 57 -1.93 -1.35 -4.93
N SER A 58 -2.93 -1.66 -4.11
CA SER A 58 -2.91 -1.35 -2.67
C SER A 58 -1.71 -2.00 -1.98
N CYS A 59 -1.38 -3.25 -2.32
CA CYS A 59 -0.22 -3.95 -1.76
C CYS A 59 1.10 -3.28 -2.14
N ILE A 60 1.25 -2.84 -3.40
CA ILE A 60 2.42 -2.09 -3.86
C ILE A 60 2.55 -0.76 -3.10
N MET A 61 1.43 -0.05 -2.94
CA MET A 61 1.39 1.23 -2.24
C MET A 61 1.71 1.10 -0.74
N ILE A 62 1.18 0.08 -0.07
CA ILE A 62 1.44 -0.20 1.35
C ILE A 62 2.94 -0.38 1.60
N GLU A 63 3.59 -1.24 0.81
CA GLU A 63 5.02 -1.52 0.99
C GLU A 63 5.87 -0.28 0.67
N SER A 64 5.53 0.45 -0.40
CA SER A 64 6.20 1.72 -0.76
C SER A 64 6.07 2.76 0.35
N PHE A 65 4.87 2.94 0.90
CA PHE A 65 4.59 3.88 1.98
C PHE A 65 5.38 3.56 3.24
N GLN A 66 5.37 2.28 3.65
CA GLN A 66 6.08 1.85 4.84
C GLN A 66 7.60 1.94 4.66
N SER A 67 8.13 1.74 3.46
CA SER A 67 9.53 2.01 3.11
C SER A 67 9.88 3.48 3.28
N PHE A 68 9.04 4.40 2.79
CA PHE A 68 9.24 5.84 3.00
C PHE A 68 9.24 6.21 4.48
N LYS A 69 8.27 5.70 5.27
CA LYS A 69 8.22 5.92 6.73
C LYS A 69 9.45 5.38 7.46
N SER A 70 10.08 4.34 6.93
CA SER A 70 11.20 3.66 7.58
C SER A 70 12.57 4.07 7.04
N GLY A 71 12.62 4.89 5.98
CA GLY A 71 13.86 5.29 5.31
C GLY A 71 14.54 4.12 4.61
N TYR A 72 13.78 3.19 4.02
CA TYR A 72 14.34 2.05 3.28
C TYR A 72 14.47 2.37 1.80
N ASP A 73 15.68 2.19 1.26
CA ASP A 73 15.94 2.31 -0.18
C ASP A 73 15.39 1.10 -0.96
N THR A 74 15.46 -0.08 -0.36
CA THR A 74 14.91 -1.34 -0.90
C THR A 74 14.26 -2.16 0.21
N THR A 75 13.31 -3.02 -0.16
CA THR A 75 12.70 -4.02 0.71
C THR A 75 13.15 -5.44 0.39
N ASP A 76 14.18 -5.63 -0.43
CA ASP A 76 14.74 -6.94 -0.73
C ASP A 76 15.16 -7.66 0.56
N GLY A 77 14.68 -8.89 0.74
CA GLY A 77 14.90 -9.68 1.96
C GLY A 77 14.11 -9.21 3.20
N ILE A 78 13.46 -8.04 3.16
CA ILE A 78 12.66 -7.50 4.28
C ILE A 78 11.20 -7.19 3.92
N SER A 79 10.76 -7.45 2.69
CA SER A 79 9.41 -7.14 2.17
C SER A 79 8.30 -7.59 3.11
N ARG A 80 8.33 -8.85 3.57
CA ARG A 80 7.40 -9.37 4.58
C ARG A 80 7.38 -8.53 5.85
N LYS A 81 8.55 -8.20 6.40
CA LYS A 81 8.66 -7.42 7.64
C LYS A 81 8.11 -6.00 7.43
N THR A 82 8.44 -5.37 6.31
CA THR A 82 7.97 -4.04 5.95
C THR A 82 6.44 -4.04 5.81
N PHE A 83 5.88 -4.97 5.05
CA PHE A 83 4.42 -5.07 4.88
C PHE A 83 3.70 -5.34 6.20
N SER A 84 4.19 -6.32 6.98
CA SER A 84 3.58 -6.65 8.27
C SER A 84 3.67 -5.51 9.28
N LYS A 85 4.70 -4.68 9.21
CA LYS A 85 4.83 -3.49 10.05
C LYS A 85 3.68 -2.51 9.80
N PHE A 86 3.32 -2.26 8.55
CA PHE A 86 2.18 -1.38 8.23
C PHE A 86 0.88 -1.89 8.84
N LEU A 87 0.52 -3.16 8.58
CA LEU A 87 -0.73 -3.74 9.08
C LEU A 87 -0.80 -3.80 10.62
N SER A 88 0.34 -3.82 11.30
CA SER A 88 0.41 -3.85 12.76
C SER A 88 0.55 -2.47 13.42
N SER A 89 1.00 -1.44 12.69
CA SER A 89 1.25 -0.10 13.23
C SER A 89 0.11 0.89 12.99
N GLU A 90 -0.62 0.75 11.89
CA GLU A 90 -1.67 1.70 11.54
C GLU A 90 -3.00 1.36 12.28
N PRO A 91 -3.58 2.29 13.07
CA PRO A 91 -4.78 2.02 13.88
C PRO A 91 -5.98 1.50 13.09
N GLU A 92 -6.14 1.94 11.84
CA GLU A 92 -7.23 1.56 10.93
C GLU A 92 -7.19 0.07 10.56
N TYR A 93 -6.04 -0.58 10.73
CA TYR A 93 -5.81 -1.99 10.39
C TYR A 93 -5.59 -2.87 11.63
N ILE A 94 -5.98 -2.40 12.81
CA ILE A 94 -5.79 -3.15 14.07
C ILE A 94 -6.40 -4.56 14.05
N ASP A 95 -7.46 -4.77 13.26
CA ASP A 95 -8.07 -6.07 13.06
C ASP A 95 -7.14 -7.06 12.36
N PHE A 96 -6.11 -6.61 11.63
CA PHE A 96 -5.10 -7.50 11.05
C PHE A 96 -4.03 -7.92 12.05
N LYS A 97 -4.01 -7.37 13.27
CA LYS A 97 -3.00 -7.71 14.27
C LYS A 97 -3.00 -9.21 14.58
N GLY A 98 -1.85 -9.86 14.35
CA GLY A 98 -1.65 -11.31 14.46
C GLY A 98 -1.87 -12.09 13.15
N PHE A 99 -2.35 -11.44 12.09
CA PHE A 99 -2.63 -12.03 10.78
C PHE A 99 -1.85 -11.35 9.64
N GLU A 100 -0.88 -10.49 9.97
CA GLU A 100 -0.17 -9.64 9.00
C GLU A 100 0.66 -10.51 8.03
N ASN A 101 1.38 -11.49 8.57
CA ASN A 101 2.14 -12.45 7.76
C ASN A 101 1.20 -13.32 6.92
N ASP A 102 0.04 -13.68 7.46
CA ASP A 102 -0.93 -14.52 6.80
C ASP A 102 -1.56 -13.79 5.60
N PHE A 103 -1.89 -12.51 5.77
CA PHE A 103 -2.28 -11.63 4.67
C PHE A 103 -1.16 -11.47 3.64
N TYR A 104 0.08 -11.28 4.09
CA TYR A 104 1.24 -11.11 3.20
C TYR A 104 1.39 -12.31 2.26
N PHE A 105 1.33 -13.54 2.76
CA PHE A 105 1.47 -14.72 1.90
C PHE A 105 0.22 -15.00 1.08
N ASN A 106 -0.96 -14.97 1.71
CA ASN A 106 -2.18 -15.49 1.10
C ASN A 106 -2.96 -14.46 0.26
N VAL A 107 -2.66 -13.17 0.41
CA VAL A 107 -3.27 -12.09 -0.36
C VAL A 107 -2.22 -11.36 -1.19
N ARG A 108 -1.20 -10.75 -0.55
CA ARG A 108 -0.21 -9.95 -1.29
C ARG A 108 0.61 -10.81 -2.27
N CYS A 109 1.27 -11.85 -1.78
CA CYS A 109 2.06 -12.74 -2.65
C CYS A 109 1.17 -13.50 -3.62
N GLY A 110 0.06 -14.08 -3.14
CA GLY A 110 -0.94 -14.75 -3.97
C GLY A 110 -1.38 -13.93 -5.18
N ILE A 111 -1.77 -12.67 -4.96
CA ILE A 111 -2.25 -11.81 -6.04
C ILE A 111 -1.11 -11.44 -7.00
N LEU A 112 0.06 -11.10 -6.48
CA LEU A 112 1.17 -10.59 -7.30
C LEU A 112 1.92 -11.69 -8.07
N HIS A 113 1.98 -12.92 -7.56
CA HIS A 113 2.75 -14.00 -8.17
C HIS A 113 1.88 -15.11 -8.77
N GLN A 114 0.64 -15.27 -8.32
CA GLN A 114 -0.26 -16.35 -8.76
C GLN A 114 -1.63 -15.85 -9.26
N SER A 115 -1.91 -14.54 -9.20
CA SER A 115 -3.22 -13.97 -9.55
C SER A 115 -4.40 -14.58 -8.77
N GLU A 116 -4.17 -15.02 -7.53
CA GLU A 116 -5.19 -15.63 -6.68
C GLU A 116 -5.07 -15.21 -5.20
N THR A 117 -6.09 -15.54 -4.40
CA THR A 117 -6.01 -15.52 -2.95
C THR A 117 -6.13 -16.94 -2.41
N THR A 118 -5.30 -17.31 -1.44
CA THR A 118 -5.22 -18.69 -0.92
C THR A 118 -5.77 -18.77 0.52
N ASN A 119 -5.84 -19.99 1.08
CA ASN A 119 -6.22 -20.23 2.49
C ASN A 119 -7.55 -19.54 2.91
N GLY A 120 -8.52 -19.58 2.00
CA GLY A 120 -9.86 -19.03 2.20
C GLY A 120 -9.89 -17.50 2.34
N TRP A 121 -8.82 -16.79 1.99
CA TRP A 121 -8.86 -15.33 1.90
C TRP A 121 -9.75 -14.91 0.72
N LYS A 122 -10.51 -13.83 0.93
CA LYS A 122 -11.49 -13.33 -0.03
C LYS A 122 -11.40 -11.81 -0.05
N ILE A 123 -11.49 -11.23 -1.24
CA ILE A 123 -11.66 -9.78 -1.40
C ILE A 123 -13.15 -9.50 -1.58
N ILE A 124 -13.72 -8.80 -0.61
CA ILE A 124 -15.15 -8.47 -0.57
C ILE A 124 -15.35 -6.98 -0.84
N ARG A 125 -16.55 -6.62 -1.32
CA ARG A 125 -16.90 -5.23 -1.66
C ARG A 125 -17.56 -4.48 -0.52
N GLU A 126 -18.17 -5.20 0.41
CA GLU A 126 -19.00 -4.65 1.48
C GLU A 126 -18.78 -5.48 2.74
N GLY A 127 -18.94 -4.85 3.90
CA GLY A 127 -18.70 -5.44 5.20
C GLY A 127 -17.36 -5.02 5.82
N LYS A 128 -16.91 -5.79 6.81
CA LYS A 128 -15.65 -5.50 7.52
C LYS A 128 -14.46 -5.75 6.59
N ILE A 129 -13.43 -4.92 6.72
CA ILE A 129 -12.17 -5.09 5.99
C ILE A 129 -11.50 -6.43 6.29
N PHE A 130 -11.69 -6.94 7.51
CA PHE A 130 -11.28 -8.27 7.93
C PHE A 130 -12.13 -8.76 9.11
N ASP A 131 -12.43 -10.06 9.13
CA ASP A 131 -13.09 -10.72 10.26
C ASP A 131 -12.25 -11.92 10.70
N LYS A 132 -11.58 -11.78 11.85
CA LYS A 132 -10.73 -12.81 12.45
C LYS A 132 -11.45 -14.16 12.62
N LYS A 133 -12.77 -14.15 12.86
CA LYS A 133 -13.55 -15.39 13.06
C LYS A 133 -13.60 -16.27 11.82
N THR A 134 -13.34 -15.69 10.65
CA THR A 134 -13.31 -16.44 9.37
C THR A 134 -11.98 -17.13 9.12
N LYS A 135 -10.98 -16.90 9.98
CA LYS A 135 -9.65 -17.51 9.94
C LYS A 135 -9.49 -18.43 11.14
N LYS A 136 -9.28 -19.72 10.85
CA LYS A 136 -9.03 -20.76 11.85
C LYS A 136 -7.54 -21.03 11.93
#